data_AF-A0A2N0DB47-F1
#
_entry.id   AF-A0A2N0DB47-F1
#
_cell.length_a   1.000
_cell.length_b   1.000
_cell.length_c   1.000
_cell.angle_alpha   90.00
_cell.angle_beta   90.00
_cell.angle_gamma   90.00
#
_symmetry.space_group_name_H-M   'P 1'
#
loop_
_entity.id
_entity.type
_entity.pdbx_description
1 polymer ?
#
loop_
_entity_poly.entity_id
_entity_poly.type
_entity_poly.pdbx_seq_one_letter_code
_entity_poly.pdbx_strand_id
1 'polypeptide(L)' 'MSIEGHTTAPGANFHENHYCGYEDASGIRCTEWGCYGFEESTGTMRWYCRKHQPLIYRGLPPHGSVQGLSGT' A
#
# COMPACT_ATOMS: atom_id res chain seq x y z
N MET A 1 -7.10 24.11 11.64
CA MET A 1 -6.83 23.68 10.24
C MET A 1 -8.04 22.88 9.80
N SER A 2 -8.78 23.38 8.80
CA SER A 2 -10.11 22.88 8.37
C SER A 2 -10.00 21.48 7.77
N ILE A 3 -10.85 20.57 8.23
CA ILE A 3 -11.12 19.28 7.59
C ILE A 3 -12.10 19.52 6.44
N GLU A 4 -11.60 20.00 5.31
CA GLU A 4 -12.36 20.13 4.07
C GLU A 4 -11.73 19.25 2.98
N GLY A 5 -11.73 17.94 3.26
CA GLY A 5 -11.24 16.91 2.33
C GLY A 5 -12.23 15.75 2.11
N HIS A 6 -13.41 15.78 2.73
CA HIS A 6 -14.43 14.76 2.48
C HIS A 6 -15.31 15.22 1.32
N THR A 7 -14.95 14.80 0.11
CA THR A 7 -15.91 14.84 -1.00
C THR A 7 -17.10 13.93 -0.65
N THR A 8 -18.30 14.51 -0.70
CA THR A 8 -19.59 13.83 -0.53
C THR A 8 -20.02 13.07 -1.78
N ALA A 9 -19.11 12.90 -2.76
CA ALA A 9 -19.38 12.09 -3.93
C ALA A 9 -19.69 10.64 -3.50
N PRO A 10 -20.83 10.06 -3.91
CA PRO A 10 -21.15 8.67 -3.62
C PRO A 10 -20.07 7.77 -4.23
N GLY A 11 -19.30 7.11 -3.36
CA GLY A 11 -18.12 6.30 -3.72
C GLY A 11 -16.78 6.83 -3.19
N ALA A 12 -16.72 8.05 -2.64
CA ALA A 12 -15.44 8.70 -2.34
C ALA A 12 -14.83 8.44 -0.96
N ASN A 13 -15.42 7.59 -0.12
CA ASN A 13 -14.87 7.30 1.22
C ASN A 13 -15.04 5.84 1.65
N PHE A 14 -15.04 4.88 0.73
CA PHE A 14 -14.69 3.51 1.13
C PHE A 14 -13.17 3.39 1.10
N HIS A 15 -12.50 4.05 2.06
CA HIS A 15 -11.18 3.60 2.47
C HIS A 15 -11.43 2.32 3.27
N GLU A 16 -11.58 1.20 2.56
CA GLU A 16 -11.57 -0.09 3.22
C GLU A 16 -10.28 -0.15 4.04
N ASN A 17 -10.45 -0.23 5.36
CA ASN A 17 -9.38 -0.15 6.35
C ASN A 17 -8.51 -1.40 6.24
N HIS A 18 -7.61 -1.43 5.27
CA HIS A 18 -6.72 -2.55 5.05
C HIS A 18 -5.49 -2.42 5.95
N TYR A 19 -5.32 -3.39 6.84
CA TYR A 19 -4.07 -3.58 7.56
C TYR A 19 -3.02 -4.18 6.63
N CYS A 20 -1.75 -3.95 6.96
CA CYS A 20 -0.64 -4.59 6.27
C CYS A 20 -0.80 -6.12 6.30
N GLY A 21 -0.74 -6.74 5.13
CA GLY A 21 -0.85 -8.18 4.91
C GLY A 21 0.44 -8.94 5.22
N TYR A 22 1.48 -8.27 5.73
CA TYR A 22 2.71 -8.93 6.16
C TYR A 22 2.51 -9.69 7.46
N GLU A 23 3.00 -10.92 7.47
CA GLU A 23 3.08 -11.78 8.64
C GLU A 23 4.53 -12.26 8.75
N ASP A 24 5.11 -12.16 9.94
CA ASP A 24 6.47 -12.63 10.17
C ASP A 24 6.53 -14.16 10.36
N ALA A 25 7.75 -14.70 10.47
CA ALA A 25 7.96 -16.14 10.64
C ALA A 25 7.37 -16.71 11.95
N SER A 26 6.99 -15.85 12.90
CA SER A 26 6.35 -16.24 14.16
C SER A 26 4.82 -16.14 14.08
N GLY A 27 4.26 -15.80 12.92
CA GLY A 27 2.83 -15.63 12.71
C GLY A 27 2.28 -14.28 13.18
N ILE A 28 3.14 -13.30 13.49
CA ILE A 28 2.70 -11.98 13.96
C ILE A 28 2.45 -11.09 12.75
N ARG A 29 1.22 -10.56 12.68
CA ARG A 29 0.82 -9.64 11.63
C ARG A 29 1.28 -8.22 11.91
N CYS A 30 1.70 -7.54 10.86
CA CYS A 30 2.01 -6.12 10.93
C CYS A 30 0.74 -5.31 11.26
N THR A 31 0.80 -4.49 12.31
CA THR A 31 -0.32 -3.67 12.78
C THR A 31 -0.40 -2.31 12.10
N GLU A 32 0.51 -2.03 11.16
CA GLU A 32 0.51 -0.79 10.39
C GLU A 32 -0.57 -0.80 9.30
N TRP A 33 -1.04 0.40 8.93
CA TRP A 33 -1.95 0.58 7.82
C TRP A 33 -1.32 0.18 6.48
N GLY A 34 -2.04 -0.62 5.71
CA GLY A 34 -1.68 -1.04 4.37
C GLY A 34 -2.11 0.01 3.35
N CYS A 35 -1.26 1.01 3.10
CA CYS A 35 -1.58 2.08 2.15
C CYS A 35 -1.25 1.73 0.69
N TYR A 36 -0.56 0.61 0.44
CA TYR A 36 -0.08 0.21 -0.88
C TYR A 36 -0.66 -1.14 -1.27
N GLY A 37 -1.52 -1.17 -2.28
CA GLY A 37 -2.19 -2.38 -2.74
C GLY A 37 -1.51 -3.05 -3.93
N PHE A 38 -1.43 -4.36 -3.90
CA PHE A 38 -0.73 -5.22 -4.85
C PHE A 38 -1.60 -6.42 -5.21
N GLU A 39 -1.75 -6.71 -6.50
CA GLU A 39 -2.52 -7.86 -6.99
C GLU A 39 -1.61 -9.09 -7.03
N GLU A 40 -1.86 -10.05 -6.14
CA GLU A 40 -1.11 -11.32 -6.14
C GLU A 40 -1.63 -12.31 -7.17
N SER A 41 -2.94 -12.30 -7.41
CA SER A 41 -3.62 -13.18 -8.36
C SER A 41 -4.91 -12.51 -8.85
N THR A 42 -5.49 -13.04 -9.92
CA THR A 42 -6.70 -12.47 -10.53
C THR A 42 -7.82 -12.35 -9.50
N GLY A 43 -8.12 -11.12 -9.07
CA GLY A 43 -9.15 -10.81 -8.09
C GLY A 43 -8.71 -10.79 -6.61
N THR A 44 -7.44 -11.04 -6.29
CA THR A 44 -6.93 -10.92 -4.90
C THR A 44 -5.94 -9.76 -4.78
N MET A 45 -6.34 -8.75 -4.00
CA MET A 45 -5.51 -7.59 -3.67
C MET A 45 -5.00 -7.69 -2.24
N ARG A 46 -3.68 -7.66 -2.05
CA ARG A 46 -3.03 -7.55 -0.75
C ARG A 46 -2.52 -6.14 -0.54
N TRP A 47 -2.63 -5.65 0.68
CA TRP A 47 -2.20 -4.31 1.06
C TRP A 47 -1.01 -4.37 1.99
N TYR A 48 0.00 -3.53 1.78
CA TYR A 48 1.21 -3.50 2.59
C TYR A 48 1.52 -2.08 3.06
N CYS A 49 2.19 -1.97 4.20
CA CYS A 49 2.78 -0.72 4.66
C CYS A 49 4.08 -0.42 3.88
N ARG A 50 4.63 0.79 4.03
CA ARG A 50 5.86 1.21 3.33
C ARG A 50 7.05 0.28 3.58
N LYS A 51 7.12 -0.36 4.75
CA LYS A 51 8.23 -1.25 5.15
C LYS A 51 8.14 -2.64 4.53
N HIS A 52 6.92 -3.11 4.29
CA HIS A 52 6.65 -4.49 3.87
C HIS A 52 6.11 -4.60 2.45
N GLN A 53 6.07 -3.50 1.70
CA GLN A 53 5.74 -3.55 0.28
C GLN A 53 6.73 -4.45 -0.47
N PRO A 54 6.28 -5.18 -1.49
CA PRO A 54 7.15 -5.96 -2.37
C PRO A 54 8.28 -5.09 -2.95
N LEU A 55 9.50 -5.62 -2.94
CA LEU A 55 10.67 -4.94 -3.52
C LEU A 55 10.56 -4.79 -5.05
N ILE A 56 9.87 -5.73 -5.70
CA ILE A 56 9.57 -5.67 -7.13
C ILE A 56 8.14 -6.15 -7.30
N TYR A 57 7.29 -5.32 -7.89
CA TYR A 57 5.94 -5.70 -8.26
C TYR A 57 5.69 -5.38 -9.72
N ARG A 58 5.40 -6.41 -10.54
CA ARG A 58 5.22 -6.28 -11.99
C ARG A 58 6.35 -5.51 -12.69
N GLY A 59 7.59 -5.66 -12.20
CA GLY A 59 8.76 -4.95 -12.72
C GLY A 59 8.89 -3.49 -12.25
N LEU A 60 7.97 -3.00 -11.43
CA LEU A 60 8.06 -1.68 -10.81
C LEU A 60 8.76 -1.77 -9.44
N PRO A 61 9.56 -0.75 -9.10
CA PRO A 61 10.22 -0.66 -7.81
C PRO A 61 9.20 -0.25 -6.71
N PRO A 62 9.57 -0.37 -5.42
CA PRO A 62 8.65 -0.07 -4.34
C PRO A 62 8.32 1.43 -4.30
N HIS A 63 7.10 1.76 -3.87
CA HIS A 63 6.68 3.14 -3.73
C HIS A 63 7.60 3.90 -2.77
N GLY A 64 8.16 5.01 -3.24
CA GLY A 64 9.11 5.82 -2.48
C GLY A 64 10.56 5.33 -2.52
N SER A 65 10.88 4.27 -3.28
CA SER A 65 12.25 4.07 -3.70
C SER A 65 12.64 5.21 -4.61
N VAL A 66 13.54 6.06 -4.14
CA VAL A 66 14.28 6.98 -5.01
C VAL A 66 15.14 6.11 -5.91
N GLN A 67 14.57 5.60 -7.02
CA GLN A 67 15.41 5.26 -8.16
C GLN A 67 16.00 6.60 -8.58
N GLY A 68 17.23 6.84 -8.11
CA GLY A 68 18.03 7.95 -8.55
C GLY A 68 18.06 7.91 -10.06
N LEU A 69 17.27 8.78 -10.67
CA LEU A 69 17.56 9.30 -11.99
C LEU A 69 18.89 10.05 -11.82
N SER A 70 19.99 9.31 -11.81
CA SER A 70 21.26 9.84 -12.30
C SER A 70 21.03 10.13 -13.78
N GLY A 71 20.45 11.30 -14.03
CA GLY A 71 20.55 11.96 -15.32
C GLY A 71 22.03 12.16 -15.62
N THR A 72 22.39 11.66 -16.80
CA THR A 72 23.67 11.82 -17.51
C THR A 72 24.19 13.23 -17.56
#